data_AF-A0A2H4YCT5-F1
#
_entry.id   AF-A0A2H4YCT5-F1
#
_cell.length_a   1.000
_cell.length_b   1.000
_cell.length_c   1.000
_cell.angle_alpha   90.00
_cell.angle_beta   90.00
_cell.angle_gamma   90.00
#
_symmetry.space_group_name_H-M   'P 1'
#
loop_
_entity.id
_entity.type
_entity.pdbx_description
1 polymer ?
#
loop_
_entity_poly.entity_id
_entity_poly.type
_entity_poly.pdbx_seq_one_letter_code
_entity_poly.pdbx_strand_id
1 'polypeptide(L)'
;FTEFMEQRAAGHTVADDKFYKKGFLDFKKEIEQSIEELDFVNDVEAYDKKAQLEAMAISCDAMVIYGKRYAAYARELAAKEADPKRKEELLWIAGNCDVVPAHKPETFAQALQMYWFV
;
A
#
# COMPACT_ATOMS: atom_id res chain seq x y z
N PHE A 1 19.98 2.08 -31.07
CA PHE A 1 19.53 3.04 -30.05
C PHE A 1 18.08 2.71 -29.77
N THR A 2 17.79 2.03 -28.66
CA THR A 2 16.41 1.78 -28.24
C THR A 2 16.10 2.79 -27.14
N GLU A 3 15.29 3.80 -27.45
CA GLU A 3 14.82 4.91 -26.59
C GLU A 3 14.01 4.45 -25.35
N PHE A 4 14.10 3.18 -24.96
CA PHE A 4 13.15 2.55 -24.04
C PHE A 4 13.18 3.16 -22.64
N MET A 5 14.36 3.62 -22.17
CA MET A 5 14.51 4.32 -20.89
C MET A 5 14.53 5.86 -21.01
N GLU A 6 14.45 6.40 -22.24
CA GLU A 6 14.40 7.86 -22.45
C GLU A 6 12.97 8.40 -22.27
N GLN A 7 11.97 7.56 -22.54
CA GLN A 7 10.56 7.95 -22.52
C GLN A 7 9.75 7.32 -21.38
N ARG A 8 10.31 6.31 -20.69
CA ARG A 8 9.62 5.53 -19.65
C ARG A 8 10.60 5.08 -18.56
N ALA A 9 10.09 4.90 -17.34
CA ALA A 9 10.82 4.17 -16.31
C ALA A 9 10.98 2.70 -16.70
N ALA A 10 11.99 2.02 -16.14
CA ALA A 10 12.31 0.63 -16.48
C ALA A 10 11.08 -0.31 -16.41
N GLY A 11 10.35 -0.25 -15.29
CA GLY A 11 9.07 -0.97 -15.11
C GLY A 11 9.15 -2.46 -15.45
N HIS A 12 8.12 -2.98 -16.13
CA HIS A 12 8.01 -4.36 -16.61
C HIS A 12 8.35 -5.42 -15.52
N THR A 13 7.75 -5.23 -14.35
CA THR A 13 7.85 -6.14 -13.20
C THR A 13 6.47 -6.73 -12.88
N VAL A 14 6.45 -7.80 -12.10
CA VAL A 14 5.23 -8.44 -11.60
C VAL A 14 5.34 -8.50 -10.07
N ALA A 15 4.28 -8.06 -9.39
CA ALA A 15 4.25 -8.08 -7.93
C ALA A 15 4.21 -9.52 -7.40
N ASP A 16 4.74 -9.74 -6.20
CA ASP A 16 4.77 -11.06 -5.55
C ASP A 16 3.50 -11.32 -4.72
N ASP A 17 3.49 -12.40 -3.92
CA ASP A 17 2.33 -12.77 -3.10
C ASP A 17 2.31 -12.13 -1.70
N LYS A 18 3.28 -11.27 -1.36
CA LYS A 18 3.46 -10.80 0.03
C LYS A 18 2.30 -9.95 0.50
N PHE A 19 1.73 -9.12 -0.38
CA PHE A 19 0.60 -8.24 -0.03
C PHE A 19 -0.72 -9.00 0.19
N TYR A 20 -0.78 -10.30 -0.13
CA TYR A 20 -1.89 -11.17 0.30
C TYR A 20 -1.71 -11.72 1.72
N LYS A 21 -0.48 -11.67 2.25
CA LYS A 21 -0.12 -12.21 3.58
C LYS A 21 0.14 -11.13 4.61
N LYS A 22 0.48 -9.92 4.17
CA LYS A 22 0.85 -8.75 4.98
C LYS A 22 0.18 -7.48 4.45
N GLY A 23 -0.18 -6.58 5.35
CA GLY A 23 -0.55 -5.20 4.99
C GLY A 23 0.67 -4.27 4.97
N PHE A 24 0.47 -3.05 4.48
CA PHE A 24 1.55 -2.04 4.46
C PHE A 24 1.99 -1.60 5.86
N LEU A 25 1.17 -1.78 6.89
CA LEU A 25 1.60 -1.57 8.28
C LEU A 25 2.59 -2.64 8.75
N ASP A 26 2.43 -3.89 8.29
CA ASP A 26 3.37 -4.97 8.61
C ASP A 26 4.72 -4.73 7.91
N PHE A 27 4.71 -4.35 6.63
CA PHE A 27 5.93 -3.98 5.91
C PHE A 27 6.65 -2.80 6.55
N LYS A 28 5.90 -1.76 6.94
CA LYS A 28 6.49 -0.61 7.62
C LYS A 28 7.19 -1.01 8.91
N LYS A 29 6.57 -1.86 9.72
CA LYS A 29 7.17 -2.36 10.95
C LYS A 29 8.47 -3.14 10.69
N GLU A 30 8.51 -3.99 9.66
CA GLU A 30 9.71 -4.74 9.27
C GLU A 30 10.83 -3.81 8.78
N ILE A 31 10.47 -2.74 8.05
CA ILE A 31 11.40 -1.71 7.61
C ILE A 31 11.98 -0.94 8.81
N GLU A 32 11.13 -0.53 9.76
CA GLU A 32 11.56 0.18 10.98
C GLU A 32 12.50 -0.69 11.81
N GLN A 33 12.19 -1.98 11.97
CA GLN A 33 13.09 -2.95 12.61
C GLN A 33 14.42 -3.08 11.87
N SER A 34 14.38 -3.13 10.54
CA SER A 34 15.60 -3.21 9.72
C SER A 34 16.48 -1.97 9.87
N ILE A 35 15.89 -0.79 10.09
CA ILE A 35 16.64 0.45 10.35
C ILE A 35 17.31 0.39 11.73
N GLU A 36 16.62 -0.11 12.75
CA GLU A 36 17.16 -0.25 14.12
C GLU A 36 18.36 -1.20 14.19
N GLU A 37 18.41 -2.20 13.31
CA GLU A 37 19.47 -3.21 13.25
C GLU A 37 20.70 -2.80 12.42
N LEU A 38 20.72 -1.60 11.81
CA LEU A 38 21.83 -1.15 10.98
C LEU A 38 23.12 -0.92 11.78
N ASP A 39 24.22 -1.51 11.32
CA ASP A 39 25.56 -1.34 11.91
C ASP A 39 26.31 -0.18 11.25
N PHE A 40 26.16 1.03 11.82
CA PHE A 40 26.87 2.22 11.33
C PHE A 40 28.38 2.22 11.58
N VAL A 41 28.92 1.25 12.31
CA VAL A 41 30.35 1.18 12.63
C VAL A 41 31.09 0.33 11.61
N ASN A 42 30.54 -0.83 11.25
CA ASN A 42 31.22 -1.79 10.39
C ASN A 42 30.61 -1.95 9.00
N ASP A 43 29.35 -1.55 8.78
CA ASP A 43 28.70 -1.60 7.46
C ASP A 43 28.85 -0.27 6.73
N VAL A 44 29.74 -0.26 5.72
CA VAL A 44 30.01 0.93 4.90
C VAL A 44 28.80 1.38 4.08
N GLU A 45 27.80 0.53 3.88
CA GLU A 45 26.57 0.84 3.15
C GLU A 45 25.41 1.25 4.09
N ALA A 46 25.63 1.28 5.42
CA ALA A 46 24.56 1.51 6.39
C ALA A 46 23.77 2.80 6.14
N TYR A 47 24.46 3.86 5.71
CA TYR A 47 23.81 5.13 5.37
C TYR A 47 22.88 5.02 4.16
N ASP A 48 23.32 4.38 3.09
CA ASP A 48 22.53 4.20 1.86
C ASP A 48 21.34 3.27 2.12
N LYS A 49 21.55 2.20 2.89
CA LYS A 49 20.49 1.30 3.36
C LYS A 49 19.45 2.06 4.16
N LYS A 50 19.86 2.90 5.12
CA LYS A 50 18.96 3.74 5.91
C LYS A 50 18.12 4.65 5.01
N ALA A 51 18.75 5.36 4.08
CA ALA A 51 18.05 6.28 3.18
C ALA A 51 16.98 5.57 2.34
N GLN A 52 17.30 4.37 1.81
CA GLN A 52 16.35 3.56 1.07
C GLN A 52 15.19 3.06 1.95
N LEU A 53 15.49 2.53 3.14
CA LEU A 53 14.48 2.03 4.08
C LEU A 53 13.53 3.15 4.54
N GLU A 54 14.04 4.34 4.83
CA GLU A 54 13.20 5.50 5.17
C GLU A 54 12.24 5.87 4.04
N ALA A 55 12.72 5.85 2.78
CA ALA A 55 11.86 6.08 1.61
C ALA A 55 10.77 5.00 1.46
N MET A 56 11.10 3.74 1.74
CA MET A 56 10.13 2.63 1.73
C MET A 56 9.08 2.79 2.85
N ALA A 57 9.48 3.21 4.05
CA ALA A 57 8.55 3.45 5.17
C ALA A 57 7.54 4.57 4.83
N ILE A 58 8.01 5.67 4.23
CA ILE A 58 7.14 6.76 3.74
C ILE A 58 6.18 6.25 2.66
N SER A 59 6.65 5.38 1.75
CA SER A 59 5.79 4.79 0.72
C SER A 59 4.67 3.92 1.33
N CYS A 60 4.97 3.20 2.42
CA CYS A 60 3.95 2.44 3.16
C CYS A 60 2.89 3.36 3.76
N ASP A 61 3.30 4.48 4.37
CA ASP A 61 2.36 5.48 4.91
C ASP A 61 1.46 6.06 3.81
N ALA A 62 2.03 6.37 2.64
CA ALA A 62 1.27 6.88 1.50
C ALA A 62 0.17 5.91 1.07
N MET A 63 0.46 4.61 1.00
CA MET A 63 -0.52 3.57 0.67
C MET A 63 -1.64 3.46 1.71
N VAL A 64 -1.30 3.50 2.99
CA VAL A 64 -2.28 3.50 4.09
C VAL A 64 -3.21 4.72 4.00
N ILE A 65 -2.63 5.91 3.76
CA ILE A 65 -3.40 7.14 3.60
C ILE A 65 -4.31 7.05 2.38
N TYR A 66 -3.83 6.48 1.26
CA TYR A 66 -4.60 6.33 0.04
C TYR A 66 -5.86 5.47 0.24
N GLY A 67 -5.73 4.30 0.88
CA GLY A 67 -6.88 3.46 1.24
C GLY A 67 -7.88 4.16 2.16
N LYS A 68 -7.39 4.82 3.23
CA LYS A 68 -8.23 5.60 4.16
C LYS A 68 -9.03 6.70 3.46
N ARG A 69 -8.43 7.40 2.49
CA ARG A 69 -9.11 8.44 1.71
C ARG A 69 -10.25 7.86 0.88
N TYR A 70 -10.06 6.70 0.24
CA TYR A 70 -11.14 6.04 -0.49
C TYR A 70 -12.24 5.53 0.43
N ALA A 71 -11.89 5.00 1.60
CA ALA A 71 -12.88 4.59 2.59
C ALA A 71 -13.74 5.77 3.06
N ALA A 72 -13.12 6.93 3.30
CA ALA A 72 -13.83 8.16 3.67
C ALA A 72 -14.73 8.65 2.52
N TYR A 73 -14.21 8.68 1.30
CA TYR A 73 -14.95 9.15 0.13
C TYR A 73 -16.12 8.23 -0.23
N ALA A 74 -15.96 6.91 -0.15
CA ALA A 74 -17.04 5.96 -0.37
C ALA A 74 -18.19 6.16 0.63
N ARG A 75 -17.89 6.45 1.91
CA ARG A 75 -18.90 6.82 2.91
C ARG A 75 -19.59 8.15 2.59
N GLU A 76 -18.84 9.14 2.12
CA GLU A 76 -19.40 10.42 1.69
C GLU A 76 -20.41 10.25 0.55
N LEU A 77 -20.06 9.44 -0.45
CA LEU A 77 -20.97 9.10 -1.54
C LEU A 77 -22.20 8.32 -1.04
N ALA A 78 -22.00 7.34 -0.16
CA ALA A 78 -23.10 6.56 0.42
C ALA A 78 -24.11 7.43 1.21
N ALA A 79 -23.63 8.50 1.85
CA ALA A 79 -24.49 9.44 2.58
C ALA A 79 -25.39 10.27 1.64
N LYS A 80 -24.98 10.47 0.39
CA LYS A 80 -25.69 11.25 -0.63
C LYS A 80 -26.49 10.38 -1.61
N GLU A 81 -26.35 9.06 -1.53
CA GLU A 81 -26.98 8.11 -2.44
C GLU A 81 -28.44 7.82 -2.05
N ALA A 82 -29.33 7.86 -3.04
CA ALA A 82 -30.76 7.62 -2.89
C ALA A 82 -31.13 6.15 -3.14
N ASP A 83 -30.43 5.47 -4.05
CA ASP A 83 -30.65 4.04 -4.27
C ASP A 83 -30.10 3.22 -3.08
N PRO A 84 -30.97 2.53 -2.31
CA PRO A 84 -30.53 1.75 -1.16
C PRO A 84 -29.52 0.66 -1.52
N LYS A 85 -29.62 0.07 -2.72
CA LYS A 85 -28.68 -0.96 -3.17
C LYS A 85 -27.30 -0.36 -3.41
N ARG A 86 -27.23 0.76 -4.15
CA ARG A 86 -25.96 1.44 -4.41
C ARG A 86 -25.30 1.97 -3.14
N LYS A 87 -26.11 2.45 -2.19
CA LYS A 87 -25.63 2.88 -0.88
C LYS A 87 -24.95 1.74 -0.11
N GLU A 88 -25.55 0.55 -0.12
CA GLU A 88 -24.96 -0.64 0.51
C GLU A 88 -23.63 -1.02 -0.15
N GLU A 89 -23.55 -1.00 -1.48
CA GLU A 89 -22.31 -1.25 -2.23
C GLU A 89 -21.19 -0.27 -1.83
N LEU A 90 -21.50 1.02 -1.69
CA LEU A 90 -20.53 2.05 -1.29
C LEU A 90 -20.04 1.85 0.15
N LEU A 91 -20.94 1.49 1.07
CA LEU A 91 -20.57 1.14 2.44
C LEU A 91 -19.70 -0.13 2.49
N TRP A 92 -19.99 -1.09 1.62
CA TRP A 92 -19.17 -2.30 1.47
C TRP A 92 -17.77 -1.99 0.91
N ILE A 93 -17.66 -1.10 -0.08
CA ILE A 93 -16.37 -0.59 -0.58
C ILE A 93 -15.59 0.08 0.55
N ALA A 94 -16.25 0.94 1.33
CA ALA A 94 -15.62 1.61 2.47
C ALA A 94 -15.06 0.59 3.48
N GLY A 95 -15.86 -0.42 3.84
CA GLY A 95 -15.44 -1.48 4.76
C GLY A 95 -14.24 -2.29 4.24
N ASN A 96 -14.17 -2.56 2.92
CA ASN A 96 -12.99 -3.19 2.34
C ASN A 96 -11.75 -2.29 2.44
N CYS A 97 -11.89 -0.99 2.15
CA CYS A 97 -10.79 -0.02 2.19
C CYS A 97 -10.33 0.34 3.61
N ASP A 98 -11.15 0.07 4.64
CA ASP A 98 -10.73 0.17 6.04
C ASP A 98 -9.73 -0.93 6.42
N VAL A 99 -9.80 -2.08 5.75
CA VAL A 99 -8.88 -3.21 5.95
C VAL A 99 -7.66 -3.04 5.04
N VAL A 100 -7.86 -3.01 3.71
CA VAL A 100 -6.77 -2.96 2.73
C VAL A 100 -6.55 -1.53 2.20
N PRO A 101 -5.29 -1.09 2.00
CA PRO A 101 -4.07 -1.88 2.00
C PRO A 101 -3.32 -1.89 3.35
N ALA A 102 -3.87 -1.27 4.40
CA ALA A 102 -3.18 -1.15 5.69
C ALA A 102 -2.91 -2.50 6.35
N HIS A 103 -3.87 -3.41 6.27
CA HIS A 103 -3.82 -4.77 6.78
C HIS A 103 -3.91 -5.79 5.64
N LYS A 104 -3.55 -7.04 5.94
CA LYS A 104 -3.71 -8.15 4.98
C LYS A 104 -5.19 -8.35 4.61
N PRO A 105 -5.50 -8.78 3.38
CA PRO A 105 -6.86 -9.14 3.01
C PRO A 105 -7.35 -10.39 3.76
N GLU A 106 -8.60 -10.37 4.21
CA GLU A 106 -9.29 -11.49 4.87
C GLU A 106 -10.35 -12.15 3.98
N THR A 107 -10.74 -11.46 2.90
CA THR A 107 -11.72 -11.95 1.92
C THR A 107 -11.18 -11.82 0.49
N PHE A 108 -11.79 -12.55 -0.44
CA PHE A 108 -11.45 -12.46 -1.87
C PHE A 108 -11.63 -11.04 -2.42
N ALA A 109 -12.69 -10.33 -2.00
CA ALA A 109 -12.93 -8.95 -2.42
C ALA A 109 -11.83 -8.00 -1.93
N GLN A 110 -11.37 -8.17 -0.69
CA GLN A 110 -10.25 -7.39 -0.16
C GLN A 110 -8.94 -7.72 -0.88
N ALA A 111 -8.72 -8.98 -1.27
CA ALA A 111 -7.53 -9.37 -2.04
C ALA A 111 -7.52 -8.70 -3.43
N LEU A 112 -8.67 -8.64 -4.11
CA LEU A 112 -8.81 -7.91 -5.37
C LEU A 112 -8.62 -6.40 -5.18
N GLN A 113 -9.21 -5.81 -4.13
CA GLN A 113 -9.06 -4.39 -3.83
C GLN A 113 -7.61 -4.02 -3.47
N MET A 114 -6.90 -4.88 -2.74
CA MET A 114 -5.48 -4.74 -2.45
C MET A 114 -4.66 -4.72 -3.73
N TYR A 115 -4.85 -5.71 -4.61
CA TYR A 115 -4.18 -5.76 -5.91
C TYR A 115 -4.48 -4.53 -6.78
N TRP A 116 -5.69 -3.97 -6.70
CA TRP A 116 -6.05 -2.78 -7.47
C TRP A 116 -5.44 -1.48 -6.91
N PHE A 117 -5.08 -1.45 -5.62
CA PHE A 117 -4.37 -0.31 -5.05
C PHE A 117 -2.87 -0.33 -5.36
N VAL A 118 -2.26 -1.52 -5.43
CA VAL A 118 -0.83 -1.74 -5.69
C VAL A 118 -0.52 -1.60 -7.17
#